data_AF-A0A6V7M4B8-F1
#
_entry.id   AF-A0A6V7M4B8-F1
#
_cell.length_a   1.000
_cell.length_b   1.000
_cell.length_c   1.000
_cell.angle_alpha   90.00
_cell.angle_beta   90.00
_cell.angle_gamma   90.00
#
_symmetry.space_group_name_H-M   'P 1'
#
loop_
_entity.id
_entity.type
_entity.pdbx_description
1 polymer ?
#
loop_
_entity_poly.entity_id
_entity_poly.type
_entity_poly.pdbx_seq_one_letter_code
_entity_poly.pdbx_strand_id
1 'polypeptide(L)'
;LSRTSYPLCMRTLHEALRANHHLKNQGRVQYILFLKGIGVTMDDCLNFWRAEFTKTIEPAKFEREYAYGVRFLYGKAGGNRNYTPMGCTKIINNAAGPGEYHGCPFRSMDSAILKKKLTAYNLPAS
;
A
#
# COMPACT_ATOMS: atom_id res chain seq x y z
N LEU A 1 -9.90 8.81 -6.56
CA LEU A 1 -10.22 7.48 -5.99
C LEU A 1 -9.78 7.30 -4.53
N SER A 2 -8.52 7.58 -4.16
CA SER A 2 -8.02 7.26 -2.80
C SER A 2 -8.81 7.90 -1.66
N ARG A 3 -9.34 9.12 -1.85
CA ARG A 3 -10.14 9.84 -0.85
C ARG A 3 -11.63 9.49 -0.82
N THR A 4 -12.12 8.74 -1.81
CA THR A 4 -13.57 8.51 -1.98
C THR A 4 -13.95 7.04 -1.94
N SER A 5 -13.05 6.16 -2.40
CA SER A 5 -13.39 4.77 -2.69
C SER A 5 -12.48 3.76 -1.99
N TYR A 6 -11.31 4.19 -1.50
CA TYR A 6 -10.41 3.25 -0.82
C TYR A 6 -10.88 3.00 0.62
N PRO A 7 -10.84 1.73 1.08
CA PRO A 7 -11.00 1.44 2.50
C PRO A 7 -9.85 2.08 3.29
N LEU A 8 -10.07 2.31 4.59
CA LEU A 8 -9.15 3.07 5.44
C LEU A 8 -7.72 2.49 5.46
N CYS A 9 -7.56 1.17 5.37
CA CYS A 9 -6.25 0.52 5.28
C CYS A 9 -5.45 0.94 4.04
N MET A 10 -6.09 0.98 2.87
CA MET A 10 -5.43 1.38 1.61
C MET A 10 -5.24 2.89 1.53
N ARG A 11 -6.14 3.67 2.13
CA ARG A 11 -5.96 5.12 2.26
C ARG A 11 -4.74 5.45 3.15
N THR A 12 -4.58 4.75 4.26
CA THR A 12 -3.43 4.92 5.17
C THR A 12 -2.12 4.63 4.46
N LEU A 13 -2.06 3.55 3.67
CA LEU A 13 -0.89 3.24 2.83
C LEU A 13 -0.63 4.31 1.77
N HIS A 14 -1.67 4.80 1.11
CA HIS A 14 -1.54 5.87 0.11
C HIS A 14 -1.00 7.16 0.72
N GLU A 15 -1.53 7.58 1.88
CA GLU A 15 -1.08 8.78 2.59
C GLU A 15 0.37 8.65 3.05
N ALA A 16 0.74 7.53 3.65
CA ALA A 16 2.10 7.26 4.08
C ALA A 16 3.08 7.26 2.89
N LEU A 17 2.68 6.67 1.77
CA LEU A 17 3.47 6.68 0.54
C LEU A 17 3.69 8.12 0.02
N ARG A 18 2.65 8.95 0.00
CA ARG A 18 2.75 10.35 -0.47
C ARG A 18 3.53 11.25 0.48
N ALA A 19 3.48 10.97 1.78
CA ALA A 19 4.19 11.75 2.80
C ALA A 19 5.67 11.38 2.90
N ASN A 20 5.99 10.08 2.82
CA ASN A 20 7.33 9.56 3.06
C ASN A 20 8.10 9.24 1.78
N HIS A 21 7.43 9.29 0.62
CA HIS A 21 7.94 8.84 -0.69
C HIS A 21 8.47 7.40 -0.69
N HIS A 22 8.07 6.61 0.31
CA HIS A 22 8.51 5.23 0.51
C HIS A 22 7.48 4.44 1.32
N LEU A 23 7.49 3.12 1.11
CA LEU A 23 6.82 2.16 1.98
C LEU A 23 7.74 0.96 2.26
N LYS A 24 7.71 0.45 3.49
CA LYS A 24 8.34 -0.82 3.88
C LYS A 24 7.68 -2.01 3.18
N ASN A 25 8.36 -3.15 3.17
CA ASN A 25 8.02 -4.31 2.33
C ASN A 25 6.56 -4.76 2.46
N GLN A 26 6.06 -4.97 3.68
CA GLN A 26 4.68 -5.41 3.90
C GLN A 26 3.65 -4.38 3.39
N GLY A 27 3.93 -3.09 3.54
CA GLY A 27 3.10 -2.02 3.00
C GLY A 27 3.08 -2.01 1.48
N ARG A 28 4.24 -2.23 0.83
CA ARG A 28 4.33 -2.38 -0.63
C ARG A 28 3.51 -3.57 -1.11
N VAL A 29 3.67 -4.74 -0.49
CA VAL A 29 2.93 -5.95 -0.88
C VAL A 29 1.42 -5.75 -0.77
N GLN A 30 0.95 -5.23 0.37
CA GLN A 30 -0.48 -4.94 0.57
C GLN A 30 -1.03 -4.00 -0.47
N TYR A 31 -0.30 -2.92 -0.74
CA TYR A 31 -0.79 -1.87 -1.62
C TYR A 31 -0.67 -2.26 -3.10
N ILE A 32 0.43 -2.88 -3.53
CA ILE A 32 0.60 -3.38 -4.91
C ILE A 32 -0.50 -4.38 -5.26
N LEU A 33 -0.77 -5.35 -4.38
CA LEU A 33 -1.78 -6.36 -4.65
C LEU A 33 -3.20 -5.78 -4.64
N PHE A 34 -3.46 -4.75 -3.83
CA PHE A 34 -4.71 -4.01 -3.91
C PHE A 34 -4.85 -3.26 -5.25
N LEU A 35 -3.81 -2.55 -5.70
CA LEU A 35 -3.81 -1.85 -6.98
C LEU A 35 -4.05 -2.82 -8.16
N LYS A 36 -3.37 -3.98 -8.15
CA LYS A 36 -3.64 -5.07 -9.11
C LYS A 36 -5.11 -5.50 -9.08
N GLY A 37 -5.66 -5.68 -7.88
CA GLY A 37 -7.05 -6.12 -7.68
C GLY A 37 -8.10 -5.15 -8.21
N ILE A 38 -7.83 -3.84 -8.18
CA ILE A 38 -8.72 -2.82 -8.75
C ILE A 38 -8.45 -2.53 -10.23
N GLY A 39 -7.60 -3.32 -10.89
CA GLY A 39 -7.38 -3.27 -12.34
C GLY A 39 -6.20 -2.40 -12.80
N VAL A 40 -5.34 -1.92 -11.90
CA VAL A 40 -4.12 -1.22 -12.31
C VAL A 40 -3.20 -2.21 -13.05
N THR A 41 -2.70 -1.82 -14.21
CA THR A 41 -1.78 -2.66 -14.99
C THR A 41 -0.40 -2.73 -14.32
N MET A 42 0.42 -3.72 -14.69
CA MET A 42 1.78 -3.82 -14.17
C MET A 42 2.60 -2.57 -14.53
N ASP A 43 2.47 -2.08 -15.75
CA ASP A 43 3.23 -0.93 -16.25
C ASP A 43 2.80 0.36 -15.57
N ASP A 44 1.50 0.57 -15.39
CA ASP A 44 0.99 1.71 -14.62
C ASP A 44 1.42 1.64 -13.15
N CYS A 45 1.44 0.43 -12.58
CA CYS A 45 1.94 0.23 -11.22
C CYS A 45 3.43 0.57 -11.13
N LEU A 46 4.26 0.08 -12.06
CA LEU A 46 5.69 0.41 -12.13
C LEU A 46 5.90 1.92 -12.25
N ASN A 47 5.17 2.59 -13.15
CA ASN A 47 5.24 4.04 -13.34
C ASN A 47 4.82 4.78 -12.06
N PHE A 48 3.75 4.35 -11.41
CA PHE A 48 3.28 4.92 -10.15
C PHE A 48 4.34 4.83 -9.03
N TRP A 49 4.91 3.64 -8.82
CA TRP A 49 5.93 3.44 -7.78
C TRP A 49 7.24 4.14 -8.12
N ARG A 50 7.66 4.11 -9.38
CA ARG A 50 8.86 4.81 -9.85
C ARG A 50 8.73 6.31 -9.63
N ALA A 51 7.65 6.92 -10.09
CA ALA A 51 7.40 8.35 -9.96
C ALA A 51 7.38 8.82 -8.50
N GLU A 52 6.88 7.99 -7.58
CA GLU A 52 6.84 8.35 -6.17
C GLU A 52 8.18 8.12 -5.46
N PHE A 53 8.81 6.95 -5.63
CA PHE A 53 10.05 6.63 -4.93
C PHE A 53 11.21 7.49 -5.40
N THR A 54 11.21 7.90 -6.67
CA THR A 54 12.30 8.70 -7.23
C THR A 54 12.34 10.15 -6.75
N LYS A 55 11.38 10.56 -5.93
CA LYS A 55 11.44 11.83 -5.20
C LYS A 55 12.53 11.85 -4.13
N THR A 56 12.91 10.68 -3.60
CA THR A 56 13.92 10.54 -2.54
C THR A 56 14.98 9.48 -2.81
N ILE A 57 14.82 8.68 -3.86
CA ILE A 57 15.71 7.58 -4.23
C ILE A 57 16.16 7.76 -5.68
N GLU A 58 17.40 7.41 -6.02
CA GLU A 58 17.86 7.49 -7.41
C GLU A 58 17.06 6.53 -8.34
N PRO A 59 16.72 6.95 -9.57
CA PRO A 59 16.01 6.08 -10.52
C PRO A 59 16.68 4.72 -10.76
N ALA A 60 18.01 4.68 -10.83
CA ALA A 60 18.75 3.43 -10.99
C ALA A 60 18.57 2.48 -9.79
N LYS A 61 18.51 3.04 -8.57
CA LYS A 61 18.24 2.28 -7.35
C LYS A 61 16.81 1.73 -7.32
N PHE A 62 15.83 2.49 -7.83
CA PHE A 62 14.46 1.99 -7.99
C PHE A 62 14.41 0.72 -8.85
N GLU A 63 15.03 0.76 -10.03
CA GLU A 63 15.02 -0.38 -10.97
C GLU A 63 15.68 -1.62 -10.37
N ARG A 64 16.82 -1.43 -9.69
CA ARG A 64 17.56 -2.54 -9.08
C ARG A 64 16.84 -3.17 -7.88
N GLU A 65 16.23 -2.37 -7.02
CA GLU A 65 15.77 -2.84 -5.70
C GLU A 65 14.25 -3.06 -5.61
N TYR A 66 13.45 -2.42 -6.46
CA TYR A 66 11.99 -2.37 -6.29
C TYR A 66 11.20 -2.85 -7.50
N ALA A 67 11.65 -2.56 -8.72
CA ALA A 67 10.90 -2.90 -9.94
C ALA A 67 10.70 -4.41 -10.08
N TYR A 68 11.67 -5.24 -9.68
CA TYR A 68 11.52 -6.69 -9.62
C TYR A 68 10.36 -7.13 -8.73
N GLY A 69 10.19 -6.51 -7.56
CA GLY A 69 9.12 -6.85 -6.61
C GLY A 69 7.72 -6.59 -7.18
N VAL A 70 7.55 -5.53 -7.96
CA VAL A 70 6.28 -5.27 -8.67
C VAL A 70 6.04 -6.38 -9.69
N ARG A 71 7.01 -6.68 -10.56
CA ARG A 71 6.88 -7.75 -11.58
C ARG A 71 6.56 -9.10 -10.95
N PHE A 72 7.20 -9.42 -9.83
CA PHE A 72 6.96 -10.64 -9.06
C PHE A 72 5.52 -10.75 -8.56
N LEU A 73 4.96 -9.68 -7.97
CA LEU A 73 3.57 -9.67 -7.48
C LEU A 73 2.53 -9.69 -8.62
N TYR A 74 2.89 -9.26 -9.82
CA TYR A 74 2.08 -9.41 -11.03
C TYR A 74 2.28 -10.78 -11.72
N GLY A 75 3.13 -11.65 -11.19
CA GLY A 75 3.42 -12.97 -11.77
C GLY A 75 4.33 -12.93 -13.00
N LYS A 76 4.92 -11.77 -13.34
CA LYS A 76 5.80 -11.59 -14.51
C LYS A 76 7.29 -11.79 -14.19
N ALA A 77 7.62 -12.23 -12.98
CA ALA A 77 8.97 -12.64 -12.59
C ALA A 77 8.91 -13.83 -11.62
N GLY A 78 9.91 -14.72 -11.68
CA GLY A 78 9.97 -15.95 -10.89
C GLY A 78 9.06 -17.07 -11.43
N GLY A 79 8.54 -17.92 -10.55
CA GLY A 79 7.74 -19.11 -10.90
C GLY A 79 6.30 -18.86 -11.36
N ASN A 80 6.01 -17.70 -11.95
CA ASN A 80 4.72 -17.33 -12.56
C ASN A 80 3.48 -17.58 -11.66
N ARG A 81 3.61 -17.28 -10.35
CA ARG A 81 2.51 -17.46 -9.38
C ARG A 81 1.50 -16.32 -9.49
N ASN A 82 0.21 -16.66 -9.46
CA ASN A 82 -0.86 -15.66 -9.42
C ASN A 82 -1.11 -15.17 -7.98
N TYR A 83 -0.41 -14.11 -7.57
CA TYR A 83 -0.67 -13.46 -6.28
C TYR A 83 -1.99 -12.70 -6.29
N THR A 84 -2.89 -13.02 -5.36
CA THR A 84 -4.20 -12.39 -5.23
C THR A 84 -4.19 -11.23 -4.23
N PRO A 85 -5.09 -10.24 -4.37
CA PRO A 85 -5.32 -9.22 -3.35
C PRO A 85 -5.58 -9.84 -1.98
N MET A 86 -5.04 -9.23 -0.93
CA MET A 86 -5.23 -9.77 0.43
C MET A 86 -6.65 -9.49 0.94
N GLY A 87 -7.31 -10.53 1.45
CA GLY A 87 -8.58 -10.39 2.16
C GLY A 87 -8.40 -9.77 3.56
N CYS A 88 -9.50 -9.24 4.12
CA CYS A 88 -9.51 -8.55 5.41
C CYS A 88 -8.91 -9.39 6.55
N THR A 89 -9.21 -10.69 6.64
CA THR A 89 -8.66 -11.58 7.66
C THR A 89 -7.12 -11.59 7.65
N LYS A 90 -6.52 -11.66 6.47
CA LYS A 90 -5.05 -11.62 6.33
C LYS A 90 -4.48 -10.25 6.70
N ILE A 91 -5.16 -9.18 6.32
CA ILE A 91 -4.75 -7.80 6.64
C ILE A 91 -4.85 -7.54 8.16
N ILE A 92 -5.90 -8.01 8.82
CA ILE A 92 -6.10 -7.85 10.27
C ILE A 92 -5.01 -8.59 11.05
N ASN A 93 -4.63 -9.79 10.60
CA ASN A 93 -3.61 -10.61 11.25
C ASN A 93 -2.17 -10.16 10.93
N ASN A 94 -1.98 -9.21 10.01
CA ASN A 94 -0.67 -8.65 9.65
C ASN A 94 -0.49 -7.28 10.32
N ALA A 95 -0.12 -7.28 11.60
CA ALA A 95 0.00 -6.07 12.40
C ALA A 95 1.28 -5.29 12.03
N ALA A 96 1.14 -3.99 11.82
CA ALA A 96 2.27 -3.10 11.55
C ALA A 96 3.11 -2.81 12.80
N GLY A 97 4.44 -2.87 12.66
CA GLY A 97 5.36 -2.36 13.66
C GLY A 97 5.66 -0.86 13.51
N PRO A 98 6.60 -0.33 14.31
CA PRO A 98 7.01 1.07 14.23
C PRO A 98 7.48 1.50 12.83
N GLY A 99 6.92 2.60 12.34
CA GLY A 99 7.19 3.14 11.01
C GLY A 99 6.64 2.28 9.86
N GLU A 100 5.76 1.33 10.14
CA GLU A 100 5.00 0.58 9.13
C GLU A 100 3.54 1.03 9.10
N TYR A 101 2.93 0.96 7.91
CA TYR A 101 1.58 1.47 7.65
C TYR A 101 0.64 0.41 7.06
N HIS A 102 1.07 -0.86 7.05
CA HIS A 102 0.28 -1.97 6.57
C HIS A 102 -0.72 -2.46 7.64
N GLY A 103 -1.53 -3.44 7.30
CA GLY A 103 -2.52 -4.00 8.22
C GLY A 103 -3.85 -3.23 8.23
N CYS A 104 -4.65 -3.49 9.26
CA CYS A 104 -5.99 -2.92 9.43
C CYS A 104 -5.97 -1.79 10.49
N PRO A 105 -6.25 -0.53 10.10
CA PRO A 105 -6.33 0.59 11.05
C PRO A 105 -7.33 0.37 12.19
N PHE A 106 -8.45 -0.33 11.94
CA PHE A 106 -9.43 -0.64 12.98
C PHE A 106 -8.92 -1.63 14.04
N ARG A 107 -7.81 -2.35 13.77
CA ARG A 107 -7.21 -3.31 14.69
C ARG A 107 -6.01 -2.73 15.43
N SER A 108 -5.13 -2.02 14.74
CA SER A 108 -3.80 -1.64 15.27
C SER A 108 -3.65 -0.15 15.58
N MET A 109 -4.54 0.71 15.10
CA MET A 109 -4.45 2.14 15.35
C MET A 109 -5.03 2.48 16.72
N ASP A 110 -4.38 3.39 17.44
CA ASP A 110 -4.94 3.96 18.67
C ASP A 110 -6.33 4.58 18.42
N SER A 111 -7.22 4.41 19.39
CA SER A 111 -8.62 4.84 19.29
C SER A 111 -8.79 6.34 19.05
N ALA A 112 -7.97 7.19 19.68
CA ALA A 112 -8.04 8.64 19.51
C ALA A 112 -7.53 9.05 18.12
N ILE A 113 -6.46 8.41 17.64
CA ILE A 113 -5.94 8.64 16.28
C ILE A 113 -6.95 8.17 15.23
N LEU A 114 -7.56 7.01 15.43
CA LEU A 114 -8.59 6.47 14.55
C LEU A 114 -9.80 7.41 14.46
N LYS A 115 -10.31 7.88 15.61
CA LYS A 115 -11.43 8.84 15.66
C LYS A 115 -11.10 10.11 14.89
N LYS A 116 -9.91 10.68 15.11
CA LYS A 116 -9.44 11.87 14.37
C LYS A 116 -9.41 11.63 12.85
N LYS A 117 -8.91 10.47 12.41
CA LYS A 117 -8.89 10.11 10.97
C LYS A 117 -10.30 9.95 10.40
N LEU A 118 -11.21 9.27 11.10
CA LEU A 118 -12.59 9.09 10.63
C LEU A 118 -13.32 10.43 10.49
N THR A 119 -13.20 11.32 11.47
CA THR A 119 -13.76 12.67 11.41
C THR A 119 -13.16 13.48 10.25
N ALA A 120 -11.86 13.38 10.01
CA ALA A 120 -11.21 14.05 8.87
C ALA A 120 -11.69 13.55 7.49
N TYR A 121 -12.35 12.39 7.44
CA TYR A 121 -12.97 11.85 6.23
C TYR A 121 -14.48 12.06 6.17
N ASN A 122 -15.04 12.86 7.07
CA ASN A 122 -16.49 13.07 7.21
C ASN A 122 -17.26 11.75 7.38
N LEU A 123 -16.62 10.75 8.00
CA LEU A 123 -17.28 9.52 8.42
C LEU A 123 -17.77 9.74 9.86
N PRO A 124 -19.02 9.37 10.19
CA PRO A 124 -19.51 9.50 11.55
C PRO A 124 -18.61 8.70 12.49
N ALA A 125 -18.07 9.39 13.49
CA ALA A 125 -17.43 8.74 14.61
C ALA A 125 -18.56 8.23 15.49
N SER A 126 -18.80 6.92 15.44
CA SER A 126 -19.76 6.24 16.32
C SER A 126 -19.57 6.63 17.78
#